data_AF-A0A8K0K502-F1
#
_entry.id   AF-A0A8K0K502-F1
#
_cell.length_a   1.000
_cell.length_b   1.000
_cell.length_c   1.000
_cell.angle_alpha   90.00
_cell.angle_beta   90.00
_cell.angle_gamma   90.00
#
_symmetry.space_group_name_H-M   'P 1'
#
loop_
_entity.id
_entity.type
_entity.pdbx_description
1 polymer ?
#
loop_
_entity_poly.entity_id
_entity_poly.type
_entity_poly.pdbx_seq_one_letter_code
_entity_poly.pdbx_strand_id
1 'polypeptide(L)'
;MFHCHLSYGLLLWGNAANVRQDNIRGKSWETCKSTFSSLNILTTYSLYVYLNLIYANEHIYNLALRLNVHRFNARYKNNLDTPQCRLFKSLNHFHVKILQLFNKLPINIRNLNLNRFKSVLSTF
;
A
#
# COMPACT_ATOMS: atom_id res chain seq x y z
N MET A 1 -11.79 -19.62 4.45
CA MET A 1 -12.75 -18.73 3.75
C MET A 1 -12.68 -17.27 4.23
N PHE A 2 -12.65 -16.99 5.53
CA PHE A 2 -12.59 -15.61 6.07
C PHE A 2 -11.42 -14.75 5.55
N HIS A 3 -10.21 -15.30 5.50
CA HIS A 3 -9.01 -14.56 5.08
C HIS A 3 -9.12 -13.99 3.65
N CYS A 4 -9.66 -14.74 2.70
CA CYS A 4 -9.80 -14.30 1.31
C CYS A 4 -10.75 -13.10 1.19
N HIS A 5 -11.89 -13.15 1.89
CA HIS A 5 -12.86 -12.04 1.91
C HIS A 5 -12.30 -10.79 2.59
N LEU A 6 -11.57 -10.97 3.70
CA LEU A 6 -10.93 -9.87 4.40
C LEU A 6 -9.86 -9.21 3.52
N SER A 7 -8.99 -10.00 2.90
CA SER A 7 -7.93 -9.50 2.03
C SER A 7 -8.50 -8.76 0.81
N TYR A 8 -9.53 -9.34 0.16
CA TYR A 8 -10.23 -8.68 -0.94
C TYR A 8 -10.90 -7.38 -0.49
N GLY A 9 -11.62 -7.41 0.63
CA GLY A 9 -12.33 -6.26 1.16
C GLY A 9 -11.40 -5.11 1.53
N LEU A 10 -10.25 -5.42 2.14
CA LEU A 10 -9.22 -4.43 2.45
C LEU A 10 -8.61 -3.84 1.19
N LEU A 11 -8.27 -4.66 0.19
CA LEU A 11 -7.67 -4.18 -1.05
C LEU A 11 -8.60 -3.23 -1.82
N LEU A 12 -9.89 -3.58 -1.92
CA LEU A 12 -10.86 -2.80 -2.68
C LEU A 12 -11.43 -1.60 -1.91
N TRP A 13 -11.77 -1.79 -0.63
CA TRP A 13 -12.51 -0.81 0.18
C TRP A 13 -11.75 -0.25 1.38
N GLY A 14 -10.50 -0.65 1.63
CA GLY A 14 -9.71 -0.15 2.75
C GLY A 14 -9.42 1.37 2.71
N ASN A 15 -9.73 2.02 1.59
CA ASN A 15 -9.63 3.46 1.39
C ASN A 15 -11.00 4.18 1.33
N ALA A 16 -12.09 3.48 1.66
CA ALA A 16 -13.42 4.07 1.71
C ALA A 16 -13.52 5.11 2.84
N ALA A 17 -14.34 6.14 2.64
CA ALA A 17 -14.42 7.31 3.54
C ALA A 17 -14.87 6.97 4.98
N ASN A 18 -15.58 5.85 5.14
CA ASN A 18 -16.03 5.31 6.43
C ASN A 18 -14.93 4.51 7.16
N VAL A 19 -13.89 4.06 6.45
CA VAL A 19 -12.70 3.43 7.02
C VAL A 19 -11.71 4.56 7.41
N ARG A 20 -12.12 5.40 8.36
CA ARG A 20 -11.27 6.52 8.83
C ARG A 20 -10.07 6.00 9.59
N GLN A 21 -8.86 6.24 9.06
CA GLN A 21 -7.58 5.94 9.74
C GLN A 21 -7.43 6.71 11.06
N ASP A 22 -8.13 7.84 11.21
CA ASP A 22 -8.06 8.71 12.38
C ASP A 22 -8.76 8.10 13.60
N ASN A 23 -9.78 7.25 13.40
CA ASN A 23 -10.50 6.58 14.50
C ASN A 23 -9.67 5.43 15.11
N ILE A 24 -8.67 4.93 14.38
CA ILE A 24 -7.74 3.91 14.87
C ILE A 24 -6.66 4.54 15.77
N ARG A 25 -6.39 5.85 15.60
CA ARG A 25 -5.49 6.67 16.43
C ARG A 25 -6.21 7.34 17.61
N GLY A 26 -7.28 6.73 18.14
CA GLY A 26 -7.87 7.17 19.41
C GLY A 26 -6.92 6.93 20.59
N LYS A 27 -7.19 7.58 21.75
CA LYS A 27 -6.41 7.50 23.01
C LYS A 27 -6.00 6.08 23.48
N SER A 28 -6.63 5.02 22.96
CA SER A 28 -6.35 3.62 23.30
C SER A 28 -5.35 2.91 22.36
N TRP A 29 -4.88 3.58 21.30
CA TRP A 29 -3.94 2.98 20.34
C TRP A 29 -2.63 2.54 20.97
N GLU A 30 -2.11 3.34 21.91
CA GLU A 30 -0.85 3.04 22.61
C GLU A 30 -0.94 1.73 23.40
N THR A 31 -2.09 1.49 24.04
CA THR A 31 -2.39 0.26 24.79
C THR A 31 -2.59 -0.94 23.87
N CYS A 32 -3.30 -0.78 22.75
CA CYS A 32 -3.52 -1.89 21.83
C CYS A 32 -2.24 -2.24 21.05
N LYS A 33 -1.39 -1.26 20.71
CA LYS A 33 -0.16 -1.48 19.95
C LYS A 33 0.77 -2.48 20.64
N SER A 34 0.93 -2.40 21.96
CA SER A 34 1.76 -3.34 22.71
C SER A 34 1.19 -4.77 22.63
N THR A 35 -0.13 -4.92 22.71
CA THR A 35 -0.83 -6.21 22.55
C THR A 35 -0.69 -6.78 21.14
N PHE A 36 -0.85 -5.97 20.10
CA PHE A 36 -0.64 -6.42 18.72
C PHE A 36 0.81 -6.84 18.47
N SER A 37 1.77 -6.09 19.03
CA SER A 37 3.19 -6.42 18.94
C SER A 37 3.53 -7.71 19.69
N SER A 38 3.00 -7.93 20.90
CA SER A 38 3.26 -9.14 21.67
C SER A 38 2.66 -10.39 21.01
N LEU A 39 1.54 -10.23 20.32
CA LEU A 39 0.89 -11.30 19.58
C LEU A 39 1.46 -11.49 18.15
N ASN A 40 2.40 -10.65 17.71
CA ASN A 40 2.90 -10.61 16.32
C ASN A 40 1.78 -10.51 15.27
N ILE A 41 0.73 -9.73 15.57
CA ILE A 41 -0.42 -9.54 14.68
C ILE A 41 -0.35 -8.15 14.06
N LEU A 42 -0.47 -8.08 12.73
CA LEU A 42 -0.60 -6.82 12.01
C LEU A 42 -1.94 -6.16 12.33
N THR A 43 -1.91 -4.86 12.62
CA THR A 43 -3.15 -4.09 12.74
C THR A 43 -3.89 -4.05 11.40
N THR A 44 -5.20 -3.80 11.42
CA THR A 44 -6.01 -3.72 10.18
C THR A 44 -5.45 -2.72 9.17
N TYR A 45 -4.88 -1.61 9.64
CA TYR A 45 -4.23 -0.63 8.78
C TYR A 45 -2.90 -1.13 8.22
N SER A 46 -2.05 -1.73 9.06
CA SER A 46 -0.79 -2.33 8.59
C SER A 46 -1.05 -3.44 7.58
N LEU A 47 -2.08 -4.26 7.79
CA LEU A 47 -2.52 -5.31 6.87
C LEU A 47 -3.01 -4.73 5.54
N TYR A 48 -3.78 -3.63 5.59
CA TYR A 48 -4.17 -2.90 4.38
C TYR A 48 -2.94 -2.46 3.59
N VAL A 49 -1.98 -1.77 4.21
CA VAL A 49 -0.76 -1.31 3.52
C VAL A 49 0.02 -2.50 2.95
N TYR A 50 0.21 -3.56 3.73
CA TYR A 50 0.91 -4.78 3.33
C TYR A 50 0.29 -5.42 2.08
N LEU A 51 -1.04 -5.61 2.05
CA LEU A 51 -1.75 -6.22 0.92
C LEU A 51 -1.64 -5.36 -0.35
N ASN A 52 -1.78 -4.03 -0.24
CA ASN A 52 -1.64 -3.14 -1.38
C ASN A 52 -0.22 -3.16 -1.97
N LEU A 53 0.80 -3.22 -1.10
CA LEU A 53 2.19 -3.27 -1.54
C LEU A 53 2.56 -4.59 -2.20
N ILE A 54 2.05 -5.72 -1.70
CA ILE A 54 2.25 -7.03 -2.34
C ILE A 54 1.59 -7.05 -3.71
N TYR A 55 0.36 -6.59 -3.81
CA TYR A 55 -0.36 -6.53 -5.08
C TYR A 55 0.38 -5.66 -6.10
N ALA A 56 0.93 -4.51 -5.68
CA ALA A 56 1.75 -3.67 -6.54
C ALA A 56 3.01 -4.39 -7.05
N ASN A 57 3.70 -5.14 -6.17
CA ASN A 57 4.92 -5.86 -6.51
C ASN A 57 4.63 -7.04 -7.46
N GLU A 58 3.55 -7.79 -7.22
CA GLU A 58 3.11 -8.90 -8.08
C GLU A 58 2.74 -8.43 -9.49
N HIS A 59 2.14 -7.24 -9.61
CA HIS A 59 1.71 -6.69 -10.89
C HIS A 59 2.62 -5.61 -11.46
N ILE A 60 3.85 -5.46 -10.94
CA ILE A 60 4.73 -4.34 -11.28
C ILE A 60 5.04 -4.24 -12.78
N TYR A 61 5.14 -5.39 -13.48
CA TYR A 61 5.39 -5.45 -14.91
C TYR A 61 4.23 -4.92 -15.76
N ASN A 62 3.00 -4.95 -15.23
CA ASN A 62 1.81 -4.42 -15.91
C ASN A 62 1.61 -2.93 -15.65
N LEU A 63 2.37 -2.35 -14.71
CA LEU A 63 2.24 -0.97 -14.29
C LEU A 63 3.26 -0.10 -15.04
N ALA A 64 2.80 0.98 -15.66
CA ALA A 64 3.68 1.88 -16.39
C ALA A 64 4.63 2.62 -15.43
N LEU A 65 5.92 2.62 -15.74
CA LEU A 65 6.89 3.51 -15.10
C LEU A 65 6.83 4.89 -15.72
N ARG A 66 7.07 5.94 -14.93
CA ARG A 66 7.17 7.31 -15.45
C ARG A 66 8.26 7.47 -16.52
N LEU A 67 9.33 6.67 -16.43
CA LEU A 67 10.37 6.60 -17.46
C LEU A 67 9.83 6.19 -18.84
N ASN A 68 8.80 5.34 -18.88
CA ASN A 68 8.21 4.87 -20.15
C ASN A 68 7.28 5.93 -20.75
N VAL A 69 6.73 6.83 -19.92
CA VAL A 69 5.81 7.90 -20.33
C VAL A 69 6.56 9.18 -20.69
N HIS A 70 7.60 9.53 -19.94
CA HIS A 70 8.38 10.75 -20.13
C HIS A 70 9.81 10.43 -20.58
N ARG A 71 10.20 10.97 -21.75
CA ARG A 71 11.52 10.74 -22.37
C ARG A 71 12.70 11.46 -21.67
N PHE A 72 12.42 12.38 -20.74
CA PHE A 72 13.44 13.12 -20.02
C PHE A 72 13.69 12.54 -18.61
N ASN A 73 14.94 12.62 -18.14
CA ASN A 73 15.39 12.04 -16.89
C ASN A 73 14.89 12.85 -15.68
N ALA A 74 13.63 12.66 -15.29
CA ALA A 74 13.03 13.33 -14.14
C ALA A 74 13.50 12.71 -12.81
N ARG A 75 13.59 13.50 -11.74
CA ARG A 75 13.95 13.06 -10.37
C ARG A 75 13.16 11.84 -9.87
N TYR A 76 11.92 11.67 -10.35
CA TYR A 76 11.00 10.58 -10.00
C TYR A 76 10.81 9.55 -11.13
N LYS A 77 11.75 9.41 -12.05
CA LYS A 77 11.63 8.51 -13.22
C LYS A 77 11.35 7.04 -12.87
N ASN A 78 11.88 6.57 -11.74
CA ASN A 78 11.74 5.19 -11.27
C ASN A 78 10.43 4.96 -10.48
N ASN A 79 9.57 5.97 -10.39
CA ASN A 79 8.25 5.82 -9.79
C ASN A 79 7.27 5.29 -10.82
N LEU A 80 6.30 4.51 -10.34
CA LEU A 80 5.16 4.11 -11.14
C LEU A 80 4.36 5.36 -11.52
N ASP A 81 3.86 5.36 -12.75
CA ASP A 81 3.03 6.45 -13.24
C ASP A 81 1.67 6.43 -12.54
N THR A 82 1.35 7.56 -11.94
CA THR A 82 0.11 7.76 -11.19
C THR A 82 -0.80 8.65 -12.03
N PRO A 83 -2.01 8.19 -12.41
CA PRO A 83 -2.90 9.01 -13.22
C PRO A 83 -3.27 10.29 -12.49
N GLN A 84 -3.23 11.41 -13.20
CA GLN A 84 -3.67 12.70 -12.70
C GLN A 84 -5.14 12.87 -13.07
N CYS A 85 -6.02 12.85 -12.07
CA CYS A 85 -7.46 13.03 -12.26
C CYS A 85 -7.94 14.25 -11.49
N ARG A 86 -8.85 15.02 -12.09
CA ARG A 86 -9.48 16.17 -11.41
C ARG A 86 -10.39 15.74 -10.25
N LEU A 87 -11.05 14.60 -10.39
CA LEU A 87 -12.04 14.13 -9.43
C LEU A 87 -11.37 13.38 -8.27
N PHE A 88 -11.66 13.83 -7.05
CA PHE A 88 -11.15 13.19 -5.83
C PHE A 88 -11.55 11.70 -5.74
N LYS A 89 -12.77 11.35 -6.17
CA LYS A 89 -13.25 9.96 -6.18
C LYS A 89 -12.38 9.05 -7.05
N SER A 90 -11.91 9.55 -8.20
CA SER A 90 -10.98 8.83 -9.08
C SER A 90 -9.60 8.68 -8.45
N LEU A 91 -9.11 9.72 -7.77
CA LEU A 91 -7.86 9.66 -7.00
C LEU A 91 -7.96 8.73 -5.77
N ASN A 92 -9.17 8.52 -5.27
CA ASN A 92 -9.46 7.63 -4.15
C ASN A 92 -9.72 6.18 -4.58
N HIS A 93 -9.61 5.88 -5.87
CA HIS A 93 -9.74 4.53 -6.39
C HIS A 93 -8.58 3.64 -5.91
N PHE A 94 -8.85 2.36 -5.66
CA PHE A 94 -7.88 1.42 -5.08
C PHE A 94 -6.57 1.39 -5.88
N HIS A 95 -6.66 1.35 -7.20
CA HIS A 95 -5.50 1.32 -8.10
C HIS A 95 -4.59 2.54 -7.91
N VAL A 96 -5.16 3.74 -7.77
CA VAL A 96 -4.38 4.97 -7.57
C VAL A 96 -3.70 4.96 -6.20
N LYS A 97 -4.36 4.43 -5.16
CA LYS A 97 -3.77 4.32 -3.82
C LYS A 97 -2.63 3.32 -3.76
N ILE A 98 -2.77 2.17 -4.42
CA ILE A 98 -1.71 1.17 -4.54
C ILE A 98 -0.44 1.82 -5.11
N LEU A 99 -0.58 2.55 -6.23
CA LEU A 99 0.53 3.26 -6.87
C LEU A 99 1.16 4.31 -5.95
N GLN A 100 0.33 5.11 -5.26
CA GLN A 100 0.80 6.13 -4.33
C GLN A 100 1.55 5.53 -3.13
N LEU A 101 1.07 4.42 -2.56
CA LEU A 101 1.72 3.72 -1.46
C LEU A 101 3.06 3.12 -1.92
N PHE A 102 3.07 2.46 -3.07
CA PHE A 102 4.29 1.84 -3.61
C PHE A 102 5.37 2.88 -3.92
N ASN A 103 4.99 4.04 -4.46
CA ASN A 103 5.93 5.14 -4.75
C ASN A 103 6.54 5.80 -3.51
N LYS A 104 5.95 5.62 -2.33
CA LYS A 104 6.53 6.08 -1.05
C LYS A 104 7.67 5.18 -0.57
N LEU A 105 7.80 3.95 -1.09
CA LEU A 105 8.87 3.04 -0.71
C LEU A 105 10.21 3.46 -1.33
N PRO A 106 11.32 3.29 -0.60
CA PRO A 106 12.65 3.47 -1.16
C PRO A 106 12.90 2.43 -2.27
N ILE A 107 13.69 2.83 -3.28
CA ILE A 107 13.94 1.99 -4.47
C ILE A 107 14.59 0.64 -4.10
N ASN A 108 15.42 0.62 -3.07
CA ASN A 108 16.12 -0.57 -2.60
C ASN A 108 15.14 -1.66 -2.14
N ILE A 109 14.02 -1.28 -1.53
CA ILE A 109 12.98 -2.22 -1.08
C ILE A 109 12.12 -2.65 -2.27
N ARG A 110 11.79 -1.73 -3.18
CA ARG A 110 10.96 -2.02 -4.37
C ARG A 110 11.58 -3.08 -5.29
N ASN A 111 12.90 -3.09 -5.41
CA ASN A 111 13.63 -4.01 -6.30
C ASN A 111 13.89 -5.39 -5.67
N LEU A 112 13.39 -5.66 -4.47
CA LEU A 112 13.53 -6.98 -3.83
C LEU A 112 12.63 -8.00 -4.52
N ASN A 113 13.10 -9.26 -4.56
CA ASN A 113 12.26 -10.38 -4.95
C ASN A 113 11.09 -10.53 -3.95
N LEU A 114 9.94 -10.97 -4.43
CA LEU A 114 8.67 -11.03 -3.71
C LEU A 114 8.77 -11.69 -2.31
N ASN A 115 9.52 -12.78 -2.18
CA ASN A 115 9.73 -13.44 -0.88
C ASN A 115 10.48 -12.56 0.12
N ARG A 116 11.54 -11.87 -0.33
CA ARG A 116 12.29 -10.92 0.50
C ARG A 116 11.47 -9.67 0.78
N PHE A 117 10.69 -9.20 -0.18
CA PHE A 117 9.79 -8.06 -0.04
C PHE A 117 8.74 -8.31 1.05
N LYS A 118 8.06 -9.47 1.03
CA LYS A 118 7.10 -9.88 2.06
C LYS A 118 7.72 -9.93 3.45
N SER A 119 8.91 -10.54 3.55
CA SER A 119 9.65 -10.61 4.82
C SER A 119 10.01 -9.23 5.36
N VAL A 120 10.61 -8.36 4.54
CA VAL A 120 10.99 -7.00 4.95
C VAL A 120 9.78 -6.19 5.41
N LEU A 121 8.65 -6.27 4.69
CA LEU A 121 7.43 -5.54 5.06
C LEU A 121 6.78 -6.06 6.36
N SER A 122 6.92 -7.34 6.67
CA SER A 122 6.38 -7.92 7.91
C SER A 122 7.17 -7.52 9.16
N THR A 123 8.39 -7.01 9.00
CA THR A 123 9.27 -6.59 10.09
C THR A 123 9.07 -5.12 10.50
N PHE A 124 8.36 -4.33 9.69
CA PHE A 124 8.02 -2.92 9.97
C PHE A 124 6.75 -2.78 10.80
#